data_AF-A0A673M5Q3-F1
#
_entry.id   AF-A0A673M5Q3-F1
#
_cell.length_a   1.000
_cell.length_b   1.000
_cell.length_c   1.000
_cell.angle_alpha   90.00
_cell.angle_beta   90.00
_cell.angle_gamma   90.00
#
_symmetry.space_group_name_H-M   'P 1'
#
loop_
_entity.id
_entity.type
_entity.pdbx_description
1 polymer ?
#
loop_
_entity_poly.entity_id
_entity_poly.type
_entity_poly.pdbx_seq_one_letter_code
_entity_poly.pdbx_strand_id
1 'polypeptide(L)'
;MLYVQDVWNKFDVLAISLFIAGLCCRMFSWSYNTGRDILCMDFMVFTLRLIHIFAIHRQLGPKIIILGKMIKDALFFLLFLGVWLSAYGVANQALLYQYDPSPDRAFRRVLYRPYLHIFGQIPVEEIDTGKYWDRDCTDNLTLINEGKEPCRDTSHNWLVVILLVIFLLVTNILLVNLLIATFSYTFSKVQEHSDTYWKFQRYNLIVEYHSRPTLAPPFIILSHINLLIKRNLRKGFKTCIKEVEFVGQRYRAVCRCPAFVVCDVC
;
A
#
# COMPACT_ATOMS: atom_id res chain seq x y z
N MET A 1 22.62 6.10 5.49
CA MET A 1 21.94 4.89 4.97
C MET A 1 20.89 4.29 5.92
N LEU A 2 20.62 4.88 7.10
CA LEU A 2 19.60 4.40 8.05
C LEU A 2 18.15 4.70 7.63
N TYR A 3 17.91 5.80 6.90
CA TYR A 3 16.57 6.24 6.49
C TYR A 3 15.85 5.25 5.56
N VAL A 4 16.58 4.56 4.67
CA VAL A 4 16.00 3.65 3.68
C VAL A 4 15.69 2.26 4.28
N GLN A 5 16.10 1.96 5.51
CA GLN A 5 15.81 0.66 6.12
C GLN A 5 14.38 0.56 6.66
N ASP A 6 13.75 1.68 7.02
CA ASP A 6 12.37 1.67 7.51
C ASP A 6 11.37 1.46 6.37
N VAL A 7 10.51 0.44 6.51
CA VAL A 7 9.51 0.06 5.51
C VAL A 7 8.49 1.19 5.31
N TRP A 8 8.13 1.89 6.39
CA TRP A 8 7.18 3.01 6.33
C TRP A 8 7.73 4.17 5.53
N ASN A 9 9.03 4.39 5.64
CA ASN A 9 9.68 5.46 4.92
C ASN A 9 9.86 5.15 3.41
N LYS A 10 10.05 3.88 3.05
CA LYS A 10 9.98 3.45 1.64
C LYS A 10 8.59 3.68 1.06
N PHE A 11 7.55 3.38 1.83
CA PHE A 11 6.16 3.60 1.43
C PHE A 11 5.86 5.10 1.19
N ASP A 12 6.43 5.99 2.01
CA ASP A 12 6.29 7.44 1.82
C ASP A 12 6.98 7.96 0.58
N VAL A 13 8.21 7.51 0.33
CA VAL A 13 8.94 7.88 -0.88
C VAL A 13 8.17 7.41 -2.11
N LEU A 14 7.56 6.22 -2.04
CA LEU A 14 6.71 5.69 -3.10
C LEU A 14 5.47 6.59 -3.30
N ALA A 15 4.74 6.93 -2.24
CA ALA A 15 3.58 7.83 -2.32
C ALA A 15 3.96 9.21 -2.92
N ILE A 16 5.01 9.84 -2.41
CA ILE A 16 5.47 11.15 -2.92
C ILE A 16 5.90 11.06 -4.39
N SER A 17 6.56 9.96 -4.79
CA SER A 17 6.95 9.75 -6.18
C SER A 17 5.76 9.55 -7.12
N LEU A 18 4.73 8.83 -6.68
CA LEU A 18 3.48 8.64 -7.42
C LEU A 18 2.71 9.94 -7.56
N PHE A 19 2.65 10.76 -6.51
CA PHE A 19 2.05 12.09 -6.54
C PHE A 19 2.73 13.00 -7.56
N ILE A 20 4.06 13.07 -7.55
CA ILE A 20 4.82 13.88 -8.52
C ILE A 20 4.58 13.36 -9.93
N ALA A 21 4.62 12.04 -10.15
CA ALA A 21 4.35 11.44 -11.44
C ALA A 21 2.93 11.76 -11.94
N GLY A 22 1.92 11.66 -11.07
CA GLY A 22 0.53 12.01 -11.38
C GLY A 22 0.36 13.48 -11.75
N LEU A 23 1.03 14.39 -11.03
CA LEU A 23 1.05 15.83 -11.35
C LEU A 23 1.74 16.10 -12.70
N CYS A 24 2.89 15.48 -12.96
CA CYS A 24 3.59 15.62 -14.23
C CYS A 24 2.72 15.13 -15.39
N CYS A 25 2.11 13.94 -15.29
CA CYS A 25 1.20 13.41 -16.30
C CYS A 25 -0.04 14.30 -16.51
N ARG A 26 -0.48 15.02 -15.48
CA ARG A 26 -1.61 15.96 -15.57
C ARG A 26 -1.25 17.26 -16.30
N MET A 27 0.02 17.65 -16.36
CA MET A 27 0.46 18.84 -17.10
C MET A 27 0.46 18.64 -18.63
N PHE A 28 0.57 17.40 -19.11
CA PHE A 28 0.52 17.09 -20.54
C PHE A 28 -0.91 16.79 -20.99
N SER A 29 -1.35 17.45 -22.06
CA SER A 29 -2.69 17.26 -22.64
C SER A 29 -2.96 15.82 -23.11
N TRP A 30 -1.92 15.13 -23.59
CA TRP A 30 -2.03 13.75 -24.08
C TRP A 30 -2.31 12.72 -22.96
N SER A 31 -1.84 12.96 -21.73
CA SER A 31 -1.93 12.02 -20.61
C SER A 31 -2.85 12.49 -19.47
N TYR A 32 -3.74 13.45 -19.74
CA TYR A 32 -4.56 14.08 -18.71
C TYR A 32 -5.46 13.09 -17.94
N ASN A 33 -6.10 12.14 -18.65
CA ASN A 33 -6.96 11.12 -18.03
C ASN A 33 -6.15 10.14 -17.19
N THR A 34 -5.01 9.68 -17.70
CA THR A 34 -4.08 8.80 -16.97
C THR A 34 -3.56 9.48 -15.70
N GLY A 35 -3.26 10.79 -15.76
CA GLY A 35 -2.87 11.56 -14.58
C GLY A 35 -3.95 11.60 -13.50
N ARG A 36 -5.23 11.69 -13.87
CA ARG A 36 -6.35 11.60 -12.91
C ARG A 36 -6.36 10.23 -12.22
N ASP A 37 -6.24 9.16 -12.98
CA ASP A 37 -6.32 7.80 -12.44
C ASP A 37 -5.15 7.51 -11.48
N ILE A 38 -3.93 8.00 -11.81
CA ILE A 38 -2.76 7.92 -10.93
C ILE A 38 -2.99 8.70 -9.63
N LEU A 39 -3.54 9.92 -9.68
CA LEU A 39 -3.83 10.71 -8.48
C LEU A 39 -4.92 10.05 -7.61
N CYS A 40 -5.89 9.36 -8.20
CA CYS A 40 -6.88 8.59 -7.45
C CYS A 40 -6.24 7.42 -6.70
N MET A 41 -5.34 6.67 -7.34
CA MET A 41 -4.58 5.61 -6.67
C MET A 41 -3.65 6.16 -5.58
N ASP A 42 -3.00 7.29 -5.86
CA ASP A 42 -2.13 7.99 -4.92
C ASP A 42 -2.88 8.42 -3.65
N PHE A 43 -4.11 8.93 -3.78
CA PHE A 43 -4.95 9.22 -2.62
C PHE A 43 -5.22 7.98 -1.75
N MET A 44 -5.45 6.81 -2.34
CA MET A 44 -5.58 5.57 -1.57
C MET A 44 -4.29 5.24 -0.80
N VAL A 45 -3.12 5.41 -1.42
CA VAL A 45 -1.82 5.21 -0.76
C VAL A 45 -1.62 6.21 0.38
N PHE A 46 -1.96 7.48 0.20
CA PHE A 46 -1.90 8.49 1.25
C PHE A 46 -2.85 8.21 2.42
N THR A 47 -4.05 7.69 2.18
CA THR A 47 -4.95 7.33 3.27
C THR A 47 -4.44 6.13 4.08
N LEU A 48 -3.74 5.17 3.46
CA LEU A 48 -3.05 4.09 4.19
C LEU A 48 -1.98 4.63 5.16
N ARG A 49 -1.36 5.79 4.88
CA ARG A 49 -0.44 6.46 5.83
C ARG A 49 -1.13 6.84 7.15
N LEU A 50 -2.45 7.11 7.14
CA LEU A 50 -3.18 7.42 8.37
C LEU A 50 -3.15 6.25 9.36
N ILE A 51 -3.04 5.01 8.88
CA ILE A 51 -2.89 3.81 9.72
C ILE A 51 -1.63 3.91 10.60
N HIS A 52 -0.52 4.44 10.05
CA HIS A 52 0.71 4.66 10.81
C HIS A 52 0.53 5.70 11.92
N ILE A 53 -0.26 6.76 11.67
CA ILE A 53 -0.58 7.77 12.69
C ILE A 53 -1.47 7.14 13.79
N PHE A 54 -2.49 6.38 13.41
CA PHE A 54 -3.36 5.68 14.35
C PHE A 54 -2.63 4.59 15.16
N ALA A 55 -1.49 4.09 14.68
CA ALA A 55 -0.66 3.14 15.41
C ALA A 55 -0.11 3.72 16.74
N ILE A 56 -0.05 5.04 16.89
CA ILE A 56 0.37 5.72 18.12
C ILE A 56 -0.74 5.67 19.19
N HIS A 57 -2.01 5.53 18.79
CA HIS A 57 -3.15 5.57 19.70
C HIS A 57 -3.16 4.37 20.66
N ARG A 58 -3.47 4.62 21.94
CA ARG A 58 -3.37 3.62 23.03
C ARG A 58 -4.22 2.37 22.83
N GLN A 59 -5.37 2.50 22.18
CA GLN A 59 -6.29 1.37 21.98
C GLN A 59 -6.19 0.73 20.59
N LEU A 60 -5.70 1.46 19.58
CA LEU A 60 -5.66 1.01 18.18
C LEU A 60 -4.28 0.50 17.77
N GLY A 61 -3.22 1.05 18.38
CA GLY A 61 -1.84 0.68 18.08
C GLY A 61 -1.51 -0.80 18.28
N PRO A 62 -1.79 -1.40 19.45
CA PRO A 62 -1.54 -2.82 19.67
C PRO A 62 -2.25 -3.70 18.63
N LYS A 63 -3.51 -3.36 18.29
CA LYS A 63 -4.30 -4.09 17.28
C LYS A 63 -3.69 -4.02 15.88
N ILE A 64 -3.17 -2.85 15.47
CA ILE A 64 -2.50 -2.67 14.17
C ILE A 64 -1.20 -3.50 14.10
N ILE A 65 -0.43 -3.56 15.20
CA ILE A 65 0.80 -4.36 15.27
C ILE A 65 0.49 -5.86 15.16
N ILE A 66 -0.58 -6.32 15.82
CA ILE A 66 -1.06 -7.70 15.72
C ILE A 66 -1.46 -8.01 14.28
N LEU A 67 -2.28 -7.15 13.67
CA LEU A 67 -2.72 -7.31 12.27
C LEU A 67 -1.53 -7.45 11.31
N GLY A 68 -0.51 -6.61 11.44
CA GLY A 68 0.70 -6.67 10.61
C GLY A 68 1.46 -8.01 10.73
N LYS A 69 1.47 -8.62 11.92
CA LYS A 69 2.05 -9.96 12.12
C LYS A 69 1.17 -11.05 11.54
N MET A 70 -0.15 -10.94 11.69
CA MET A 70 -1.11 -11.90 11.14
C MET A 70 -1.13 -11.94 9.61
N ILE A 71 -0.82 -10.83 8.93
CA ILE A 71 -0.74 -10.79 7.45
C ILE A 71 0.33 -11.76 6.92
N LYS A 72 1.44 -11.97 7.64
CA LYS A 72 2.48 -12.91 7.20
C LYS A 72 1.98 -14.36 7.24
N ASP A 73 1.25 -14.71 8.29
CA ASP A 73 0.61 -16.03 8.42
C ASP A 73 -0.53 -16.17 7.40
N ALA A 74 -1.30 -15.10 7.16
CA ALA A 74 -2.35 -15.03 6.15
C ALA A 74 -1.82 -15.30 4.74
N LEU A 75 -0.65 -14.75 4.41
CA LEU A 75 -0.08 -14.84 3.07
C LEU A 75 0.24 -16.29 2.69
N PHE A 76 0.80 -17.07 3.63
CA PHE A 76 1.04 -18.50 3.41
C PHE A 76 -0.25 -19.26 3.13
N PHE A 77 -1.32 -18.97 3.89
CA PHE A 77 -2.62 -19.57 3.66
C PHE A 77 -3.24 -19.14 2.32
N LEU A 78 -3.14 -17.85 1.98
CA LEU A 78 -3.66 -17.29 0.74
C LEU A 78 -2.99 -17.91 -0.49
N LEU A 79 -1.74 -18.36 -0.38
CA LEU A 79 -1.08 -19.13 -1.45
C LEU A 79 -1.78 -20.47 -1.71
N PHE A 80 -2.14 -21.23 -0.67
CA PHE A 80 -2.89 -22.48 -0.85
C PHE A 80 -4.27 -22.22 -1.46
N LEU A 81 -4.98 -21.20 -0.96
CA LEU A 81 -6.26 -20.78 -1.53
C LEU A 81 -6.11 -20.39 -3.00
N GLY A 82 -5.05 -19.65 -3.35
CA GLY A 82 -4.75 -19.23 -4.71
C GLY A 82 -4.46 -20.40 -5.64
N VAL A 83 -3.68 -21.39 -5.20
CA VAL A 83 -3.41 -22.61 -5.98
C VAL A 83 -4.71 -23.38 -6.21
N TRP A 84 -5.51 -23.62 -5.16
CA TRP A 84 -6.79 -24.32 -5.28
C TRP A 84 -7.77 -23.59 -6.20
N LEU A 85 -7.87 -22.27 -6.05
CA LEU A 85 -8.70 -21.39 -6.87
C LEU A 85 -8.30 -21.45 -8.34
N SER A 86 -6.99 -21.39 -8.63
CA SER A 86 -6.49 -21.50 -10.01
C SER A 86 -6.79 -22.87 -10.63
N ALA A 87 -6.64 -23.95 -9.87
CA ALA A 87 -6.93 -25.31 -10.35
C ALA A 87 -8.41 -25.47 -10.72
N TYR A 88 -9.32 -25.03 -9.84
CA TYR A 88 -10.76 -25.00 -10.13
C TYR A 88 -11.07 -24.09 -11.32
N GLY A 89 -10.54 -22.88 -11.34
CA GLY A 89 -10.82 -21.89 -12.38
C GLY A 89 -10.42 -22.35 -13.77
N VAL A 90 -9.21 -22.92 -13.92
CA VAL A 90 -8.72 -23.46 -15.20
C VAL A 90 -9.56 -24.66 -15.63
N ALA A 91 -9.88 -25.57 -14.69
CA ALA A 91 -10.70 -26.74 -14.99
C ALA A 91 -12.10 -26.34 -15.49
N ASN A 92 -12.79 -25.40 -14.81
CA ASN A 92 -14.10 -24.94 -15.27
C ASN A 92 -14.05 -24.22 -16.60
N GLN A 93 -13.05 -23.37 -16.82
CA GLN A 93 -12.88 -22.68 -18.10
C GLN A 93 -12.70 -23.70 -19.25
N ALA A 94 -11.89 -24.73 -19.03
CA ALA A 94 -11.62 -25.76 -20.04
C ALA A 94 -12.84 -26.69 -20.29
N LEU A 95 -13.68 -26.92 -19.28
CA LEU A 95 -14.88 -27.74 -19.41
C LEU A 95 -16.05 -26.99 -20.06
N LEU A 96 -16.16 -25.69 -19.81
CA LEU A 96 -17.27 -24.86 -20.32
C LEU A 96 -16.98 -24.31 -21.72
N TYR A 97 -15.73 -24.01 -22.07
CA TYR A 97 -15.38 -23.38 -23.33
C TYR A 97 -14.28 -24.15 -24.04
N GLN A 98 -14.57 -24.64 -25.24
CA GLN A 98 -13.59 -25.33 -26.07
C GLN A 98 -12.52 -24.37 -26.64
N TYR A 99 -12.92 -23.14 -26.93
CA TYR A 99 -12.04 -22.11 -27.49
C TYR A 99 -12.45 -20.71 -27.03
N ASP A 100 -11.50 -19.98 -26.44
CA ASP A 100 -11.63 -18.55 -26.11
C ASP A 100 -10.27 -17.86 -26.33
N PRO A 101 -10.10 -17.03 -27.37
CA PRO A 101 -8.82 -16.42 -27.72
C PRO A 101 -8.47 -15.22 -26.84
N SER A 102 -9.43 -14.70 -26.06
CA SER A 102 -9.28 -13.45 -25.31
C SER A 102 -8.65 -13.68 -23.93
N PRO A 103 -7.40 -13.24 -23.69
CA PRO A 103 -6.71 -13.53 -22.42
C PRO A 103 -7.33 -12.79 -21.23
N ASP A 104 -7.90 -11.60 -21.46
CA ASP A 104 -8.58 -10.80 -20.43
C ASP A 104 -9.84 -11.52 -19.90
N ARG A 105 -10.64 -12.10 -20.80
CA ARG A 105 -11.85 -12.84 -20.46
C ARG A 105 -11.50 -14.15 -19.77
N ALA A 106 -10.51 -14.87 -20.29
CA ALA A 106 -10.01 -16.10 -19.69
C ALA A 106 -9.50 -15.83 -18.26
N PHE A 107 -8.69 -14.80 -18.04
CA PHE A 107 -8.19 -14.44 -16.71
C PHE A 107 -9.33 -14.08 -15.74
N ARG A 108 -10.32 -13.31 -16.19
CA ARG A 108 -11.50 -12.96 -15.40
C ARG A 108 -12.33 -14.20 -15.01
N ARG A 109 -12.47 -15.16 -15.92
CA ARG A 109 -13.23 -16.41 -15.67
C ARG A 109 -12.45 -17.38 -14.77
N VAL A 110 -11.13 -17.47 -14.92
CA VAL A 110 -10.28 -18.39 -14.16
C VAL A 110 -10.02 -17.91 -12.73
N LEU A 111 -9.80 -16.61 -12.51
CA LEU A 111 -9.44 -16.11 -11.18
C LEU A 111 -10.58 -15.35 -10.51
N TYR A 112 -11.10 -14.33 -11.20
CA TYR A 112 -12.03 -13.38 -10.58
C TYR A 112 -13.39 -14.01 -10.26
N ARG A 113 -13.95 -14.84 -11.16
CA ARG A 113 -15.25 -15.48 -10.90
C ARG A 113 -15.20 -16.51 -9.76
N PRO A 114 -14.28 -17.50 -9.72
CA PRO A 114 -14.15 -18.40 -8.59
C PRO A 114 -13.90 -17.71 -7.25
N TYR A 115 -13.18 -16.58 -7.25
CA TYR A 115 -13.02 -15.76 -6.06
C TYR A 115 -14.36 -15.26 -5.51
N LEU A 116 -15.28 -14.82 -6.37
CA LEU A 116 -16.62 -14.38 -5.96
C LEU A 116 -17.49 -15.52 -5.42
N HIS A 117 -17.29 -16.75 -5.90
CA HIS A 117 -18.01 -17.92 -5.38
C HIS A 117 -17.73 -18.16 -3.89
N ILE A 118 -16.52 -17.84 -3.41
CA ILE A 118 -16.14 -17.94 -1.98
C ILE A 118 -17.02 -17.01 -1.12
N PHE A 119 -17.43 -15.85 -1.66
CA PHE A 119 -18.32 -14.91 -0.99
C PHE A 119 -19.82 -15.17 -1.23
N GLY A 120 -20.16 -16.28 -1.88
CA GLY A 120 -21.55 -16.68 -2.14
C GLY A 120 -22.19 -16.02 -3.37
N GLN A 121 -21.44 -15.26 -4.18
CA GLN A 121 -21.93 -14.72 -5.45
C GLN A 121 -21.73 -15.73 -6.56
N ILE A 122 -22.64 -16.70 -6.68
CA ILE A 122 -22.55 -17.79 -7.65
C ILE A 122 -23.56 -17.56 -8.78
N PRO A 123 -23.13 -17.16 -9.99
CA PRO A 123 -24.03 -17.06 -11.13
C PRO A 123 -24.34 -18.46 -11.67
N VAL A 124 -25.34 -19.11 -11.08
CA VAL A 124 -25.71 -20.49 -11.39
C VAL A 124 -26.11 -20.65 -12.86
N GLU A 125 -26.74 -19.61 -13.44
CA GLU A 125 -27.18 -19.59 -14.83
C GLU A 125 -26.01 -19.66 -15.81
N GLU A 126 -24.82 -19.20 -15.41
CA GLU A 126 -23.62 -19.21 -16.26
C GLU A 126 -22.84 -20.53 -16.16
N ILE A 127 -22.89 -21.19 -15.02
CA ILE A 127 -22.08 -22.40 -14.76
C ILE A 127 -22.84 -23.66 -15.11
N ASP A 128 -24.13 -23.74 -14.75
CA ASP A 128 -25.00 -24.87 -15.08
C ASP A 128 -25.56 -24.67 -16.49
N THR A 129 -25.10 -25.50 -17.44
CA THR A 129 -25.59 -25.43 -18.83
C THR A 129 -27.01 -25.97 -18.99
N GLY A 130 -27.58 -26.60 -17.95
CA GLY A 130 -28.99 -26.96 -17.88
C GLY A 130 -29.92 -25.79 -17.56
N LYS A 131 -29.36 -24.62 -17.22
CA LYS A 131 -30.11 -23.38 -17.00
C LYS A 131 -30.00 -22.45 -18.21
N TYR A 132 -31.11 -21.78 -18.50
CA TYR A 132 -31.16 -20.75 -19.52
C TYR A 132 -30.24 -19.59 -19.16
N TRP A 133 -29.41 -19.15 -20.11
CA TRP A 133 -28.48 -18.04 -19.94
C TRP A 133 -28.86 -16.94 -20.92
N ASP A 134 -29.24 -15.79 -20.36
CA ASP A 134 -29.75 -14.64 -21.11
C ASP A 134 -28.60 -13.82 -21.71
N ARG A 135 -27.83 -14.44 -22.61
CA ARG A 135 -26.79 -13.79 -23.42
C ARG A 135 -26.67 -14.39 -24.80
N ASP A 136 -26.48 -13.53 -25.79
CA ASP A 136 -26.20 -13.92 -27.16
C ASP A 136 -24.80 -14.54 -27.28
N CYS A 137 -24.75 -15.83 -27.60
CA CYS A 137 -23.52 -16.57 -27.83
C CYS A 137 -23.40 -17.05 -29.28
N THR A 138 -22.19 -17.38 -29.72
CA THR A 138 -21.94 -17.92 -31.06
C THR A 138 -20.89 -19.04 -31.03
N ASP A 139 -21.07 -20.05 -31.88
CA ASP A 139 -20.08 -21.13 -32.10
C ASP A 139 -19.13 -20.82 -33.27
N ASN A 140 -19.35 -19.71 -33.99
CA ASN A 140 -18.61 -19.40 -35.19
C ASN A 140 -17.23 -18.81 -34.84
N LEU A 141 -16.15 -19.52 -35.19
CA LEU A 141 -14.78 -19.18 -34.79
C LEU A 141 -14.34 -17.76 -35.24
N THR A 142 -14.77 -17.33 -36.42
CA THR A 142 -14.48 -15.98 -36.95
C THR A 142 -15.06 -14.89 -36.07
N LEU A 143 -16.32 -15.07 -35.62
CA LEU A 143 -17.01 -14.12 -34.75
C LEU A 143 -16.43 -14.12 -33.33
N ILE A 144 -15.97 -15.27 -32.83
CA ILE A 144 -15.29 -15.37 -31.54
C ILE A 144 -13.97 -14.61 -31.58
N ASN A 145 -13.22 -14.70 -32.68
CA ASN A 145 -11.98 -13.93 -32.87
C ASN A 145 -12.22 -12.42 -32.96
N GLU A 146 -13.39 -12.00 -33.45
CA GLU A 146 -13.86 -10.60 -33.40
C GLU A 146 -14.30 -10.15 -32.01
N GLY A 147 -14.30 -11.05 -31.01
CA GLY A 147 -14.62 -10.77 -29.62
C GLY A 147 -16.03 -11.12 -29.17
N LYS A 148 -16.84 -11.78 -30.01
CA LYS A 148 -18.17 -12.27 -29.58
C LYS A 148 -18.05 -13.35 -28.50
N GLU A 149 -19.14 -13.60 -27.78
CA GLU A 149 -19.14 -14.57 -26.69
C GLU A 149 -19.28 -16.00 -27.23
N PRO A 150 -18.34 -16.91 -26.87
CA PRO A 150 -18.46 -18.32 -27.24
C PRO A 150 -19.62 -18.96 -26.46
N CYS A 151 -20.34 -19.90 -27.09
CA CYS A 151 -21.33 -20.71 -26.39
C CYS A 151 -20.66 -21.72 -25.45
N ARG A 152 -21.40 -22.16 -24.44
CA ARG A 152 -20.94 -23.13 -23.43
C ARG A 152 -21.12 -24.55 -23.96
N ASP A 153 -20.15 -25.42 -23.72
CA ASP A 153 -20.26 -26.85 -24.01
C ASP A 153 -21.19 -27.54 -22.99
N THR A 154 -22.22 -28.22 -23.48
CA THR A 154 -23.23 -28.93 -22.66
C THR A 154 -22.83 -30.37 -22.34
N SER A 155 -21.78 -30.89 -22.98
CA SER A 155 -21.41 -32.31 -22.95
C SER A 155 -21.07 -32.83 -21.55
N HIS A 156 -20.40 -32.02 -20.73
CA HIS A 156 -19.87 -32.41 -19.42
C HIS A 156 -20.45 -31.58 -18.26
N ASN A 157 -21.71 -31.13 -18.38
CA ASN A 157 -22.36 -30.29 -17.36
C ASN A 157 -22.32 -30.92 -15.95
N TRP A 158 -22.57 -32.22 -15.85
CA TRP A 158 -22.58 -32.94 -14.58
C TRP A 158 -21.24 -32.79 -13.82
N LEU A 159 -20.12 -32.79 -14.55
CA LEU A 159 -18.79 -32.69 -13.98
C LEU A 159 -18.51 -31.27 -13.51
N VAL A 160 -18.95 -30.25 -14.26
CA VAL A 160 -18.87 -28.84 -13.86
C VAL A 160 -19.65 -28.59 -12.56
N VAL A 161 -20.87 -29.12 -12.46
CA VAL A 161 -21.71 -28.98 -11.26
C VAL A 161 -21.08 -29.69 -10.06
N ILE A 162 -20.57 -30.92 -10.23
CA ILE A 162 -19.86 -31.63 -9.14
C ILE A 162 -18.61 -30.86 -8.72
N LEU A 163 -17.84 -30.36 -9.67
CA LEU A 163 -16.63 -29.58 -9.39
C LEU A 163 -16.95 -28.30 -8.61
N LEU A 164 -18.06 -27.61 -8.93
CA LEU A 164 -18.57 -26.47 -8.17
C LEU A 164 -18.89 -26.86 -6.72
N VAL A 165 -19.61 -27.96 -6.49
CA VAL A 165 -19.95 -28.41 -5.13
C VAL A 165 -18.70 -28.75 -4.32
N ILE A 166 -17.76 -29.50 -4.91
CA ILE A 166 -16.48 -29.85 -4.26
C ILE A 166 -15.68 -28.59 -3.95
N PHE A 167 -15.61 -27.64 -4.89
CA PHE A 167 -14.92 -26.37 -4.69
C PHE A 167 -15.51 -25.61 -3.50
N LEU A 168 -16.83 -25.42 -3.44
CA LEU A 168 -17.50 -24.70 -2.35
C LEU A 168 -17.30 -25.39 -1.00
N LEU A 169 -17.34 -26.73 -0.96
CA LEU A 169 -17.09 -27.48 0.26
C LEU A 169 -15.66 -27.27 0.75
N VAL A 170 -14.66 -27.45 -0.13
CA VAL A 170 -13.25 -27.29 0.24
C VAL A 170 -12.94 -25.84 0.61
N THR A 171 -13.44 -24.84 -0.12
CA THR A 171 -13.15 -23.45 0.19
C THR A 171 -13.90 -22.96 1.42
N ASN A 172 -15.22 -23.09 1.47
CA ASN A 172 -16.02 -22.41 2.48
C ASN A 172 -16.09 -23.19 3.79
N ILE A 173 -16.11 -24.52 3.73
CA ILE A 173 -16.20 -25.35 4.94
C ILE A 173 -14.82 -25.68 5.50
N LEU A 174 -13.82 -25.95 4.65
CA LEU A 174 -12.49 -26.34 5.10
C LEU A 174 -11.54 -25.13 5.15
N LEU A 175 -11.23 -24.51 4.02
CA LEU A 175 -10.17 -23.50 3.94
C LEU A 175 -10.50 -22.23 4.74
N VAL A 176 -11.65 -21.60 4.50
CA VAL A 176 -12.03 -20.36 5.19
C VAL A 176 -12.10 -20.57 6.72
N ASN A 177 -12.65 -21.69 7.18
CA ASN A 177 -12.73 -21.98 8.62
C ASN A 177 -11.35 -22.24 9.24
N LEU A 178 -10.44 -22.91 8.53
CA LEU A 178 -9.05 -23.08 8.98
C LEU A 178 -8.27 -21.76 9.00
N LEU A 179 -8.53 -20.85 8.05
CA LEU A 179 -7.96 -19.51 8.05
C LEU A 179 -8.42 -18.71 9.27
N ILE A 180 -9.72 -18.72 9.55
CA ILE A 180 -10.30 -18.06 10.73
C ILE A 180 -9.69 -18.64 12.02
N ALA A 181 -9.55 -19.97 12.10
CA ALA A 181 -8.94 -20.63 13.25
C ALA A 181 -7.47 -20.20 13.46
N THR A 182 -6.69 -20.16 12.38
CA THR A 182 -5.28 -19.73 12.41
C THR A 182 -5.17 -18.26 12.81
N PHE A 183 -6.05 -17.40 12.29
CA PHE A 183 -6.13 -16.01 12.72
C PHE A 183 -6.48 -15.88 14.19
N SER A 184 -7.46 -16.62 14.70
CA SER A 184 -7.80 -16.60 16.12
C SER A 184 -6.63 -17.05 17.01
N TYR A 185 -5.92 -18.10 16.59
CA TYR A 185 -4.74 -18.62 17.30
C TYR A 185 -3.58 -17.60 17.31
N THR A 186 -3.18 -17.09 16.15
CA THR A 186 -2.12 -16.08 16.06
C THR A 186 -2.52 -14.79 16.77
N PHE A 187 -3.79 -14.37 16.66
CA PHE A 187 -4.28 -13.18 17.36
C PHE A 187 -4.09 -13.32 18.88
N SER A 188 -4.52 -14.44 19.45
CA SER A 188 -4.39 -14.70 20.88
C SER A 188 -2.93 -14.78 21.34
N LYS A 189 -2.08 -15.50 20.58
CA LYS A 189 -0.65 -15.65 20.87
C LYS A 189 0.12 -14.33 20.76
N VAL A 190 -0.19 -13.52 19.75
CA VAL A 190 0.51 -12.24 19.52
C VAL A 190 0.01 -11.17 20.49
N GLN A 191 -1.27 -11.22 20.90
CA GLN A 191 -1.87 -10.30 21.87
C GLN A 191 -1.17 -10.35 23.25
N GLU A 192 -0.69 -11.53 23.68
CA GLU A 192 -0.01 -11.71 24.97
C GLU A 192 1.30 -10.90 25.08
N HIS A 193 2.01 -10.72 23.95
CA HIS A 193 3.28 -10.00 23.92
C HIS A 193 3.19 -8.63 23.23
N SER A 194 2.11 -8.35 22.48
CA SER A 194 1.97 -7.14 21.67
C SER A 194 2.01 -5.84 22.48
N ASP A 195 1.53 -5.86 23.72
CA ASP A 195 1.49 -4.66 24.56
C ASP A 195 2.88 -4.16 24.93
N THR A 196 3.84 -5.06 25.16
CA THR A 196 5.24 -4.71 25.43
C THR A 196 5.91 -4.15 24.18
N TYR A 197 5.69 -4.80 23.02
CA TYR A 197 6.20 -4.29 21.73
C TYR A 197 5.62 -2.93 21.38
N TRP A 198 4.32 -2.73 21.60
CA TRP A 198 3.65 -1.46 21.35
C TRP A 198 4.18 -0.35 22.27
N LYS A 199 4.36 -0.63 23.57
CA LYS A 199 4.97 0.34 24.52
C LYS A 199 6.37 0.76 24.08
N PHE A 200 7.19 -0.18 23.61
CA PHE A 200 8.53 0.11 23.09
C PHE A 200 8.47 0.94 21.79
N GLN A 201 7.62 0.56 20.82
CA GLN A 201 7.46 1.34 19.59
C GLN A 201 6.92 2.74 19.85
N ARG A 202 5.96 2.88 20.77
CA ARG A 202 5.42 4.18 21.18
C ARG A 202 6.51 5.07 21.79
N TYR A 203 7.39 4.54 22.63
CA TYR A 203 8.50 5.30 23.18
C TYR A 203 9.40 5.88 22.08
N ASN A 204 9.83 5.05 21.12
CA ASN A 204 10.68 5.49 20.02
C ASN A 204 10.00 6.58 19.17
N LEU A 205 8.71 6.42 18.88
CA LEU A 205 7.94 7.43 18.16
C LEU A 205 7.84 8.74 18.94
N ILE A 206 7.58 8.71 20.26
CA ILE A 206 7.52 9.93 21.08
C ILE A 206 8.86 10.67 21.08
N VAL A 207 9.98 9.94 21.23
CA VAL A 207 11.32 10.53 21.18
C VAL A 207 11.57 11.19 19.81
N GLU A 208 11.16 10.53 18.73
CA GLU A 208 11.26 11.11 17.39
C GLU A 208 10.42 12.39 17.26
N TYR A 209 9.14 12.36 17.66
CA TYR A 209 8.24 13.52 17.59
C TYR A 209 8.73 14.70 18.45
N HIS A 210 9.32 14.45 19.61
CA HIS A 210 9.88 15.50 20.47
C HIS A 210 11.07 16.23 19.81
N SER A 211 11.81 15.55 18.92
CA SER A 211 12.92 16.16 18.18
C SER A 211 12.48 16.98 16.96
N ARG A 212 11.22 16.87 16.54
CA ARG A 212 10.66 17.59 15.38
C ARG A 212 10.21 19.01 15.79
N PRO A 213 10.27 19.99 14.87
CA PRO A 213 9.75 21.33 15.15
C PRO A 213 8.25 21.27 15.46
N THR A 214 7.79 22.08 16.42
CA THR A 214 6.43 22.06 16.98
C THR A 214 5.34 22.55 16.04
N LEU A 215 5.68 23.04 14.84
CA LEU A 215 4.71 23.58 13.89
C LEU A 215 4.01 22.46 13.13
N ALA A 216 2.69 22.56 13.02
CA ALA A 216 1.88 21.65 12.22
C ALA A 216 2.38 21.59 10.76
N PRO A 217 2.20 20.45 10.05
CA PRO A 217 2.67 20.27 8.68
C PRO A 217 2.42 21.44 7.71
N PRO A 218 1.24 22.11 7.68
CA PRO A 218 1.04 23.26 6.80
C PRO A 218 1.97 24.45 7.09
N PHE A 219 2.45 24.62 8.32
CA PHE A 219 3.29 25.75 8.74
C PHE A 219 4.78 25.37 8.90
N ILE A 220 5.14 24.11 8.65
CA ILE A 220 6.52 23.61 8.81
C ILE A 220 7.49 24.30 7.85
N ILE A 221 7.01 24.76 6.70
CA ILE A 221 7.79 25.49 5.69
C ILE A 221 8.36 26.78 6.31
N LEU A 222 7.57 27.51 7.11
CA LEU A 222 8.01 28.73 7.78
C LEU A 222 9.09 28.46 8.85
N SER A 223 8.97 27.34 9.57
CA SER A 223 9.99 26.88 10.52
C SER A 223 11.31 26.58 9.83
N HIS A 224 11.28 25.84 8.72
CA HIS A 224 12.49 25.53 7.94
C HIS A 224 13.12 26.78 7.31
N ILE A 225 12.32 27.72 6.82
CA ILE A 225 12.80 29.01 6.32
C ILE A 225 13.51 29.79 7.44
N ASN A 226 12.92 29.91 8.63
CA ASN A 226 13.54 30.61 9.77
C ASN A 226 14.86 29.93 10.23
N LEU A 227 14.90 28.59 10.22
CA LEU A 227 16.12 27.83 10.51
C LEU A 227 17.22 28.05 9.46
N LEU A 228 16.87 28.07 8.17
CA LEU A 228 17.80 28.38 7.09
C LEU A 228 18.33 29.81 7.20
N ILE A 229 17.47 30.78 7.49
CA ILE A 229 17.83 32.19 7.71
C ILE A 229 18.77 32.31 8.91
N LYS A 230 18.44 31.74 10.08
CA LYS A 230 19.32 31.73 11.27
C LYS A 230 20.67 31.08 10.99
N ARG A 231 20.70 30.02 10.18
CA ARG A 231 21.93 29.30 9.83
C ARG A 231 22.81 30.10 8.86
N ASN A 232 22.23 30.81 7.91
CA ASN A 232 22.96 31.72 7.03
C ASN A 232 23.47 32.96 7.78
N LEU A 233 22.67 33.53 8.69
CA LEU A 233 23.10 34.64 9.57
C LEU A 233 24.24 34.21 10.53
N ARG A 234 24.16 33.03 11.14
CA ARG A 234 25.27 32.48 11.97
C ARG A 234 26.52 32.13 11.18
N LYS A 235 26.40 31.70 9.92
CA LYS A 235 27.55 31.49 9.04
C LYS A 235 28.22 32.81 8.69
N GLY A 236 27.46 33.88 8.41
CA GLY A 236 28.01 35.23 8.23
C GLY A 236 28.71 35.75 9.49
N PHE A 237 28.15 35.49 10.67
CA PHE A 237 28.73 35.93 11.95
C PHE A 237 30.02 35.17 12.35
N LYS A 238 30.15 33.88 11.99
CA LYS A 238 31.38 33.10 12.26
C LYS A 238 32.58 33.54 11.40
N THR A 239 32.34 34.15 10.25
CA THR A 239 33.42 34.62 9.37
C THR A 239 34.00 35.97 9.83
N CYS A 240 33.31 36.71 10.72
CA CYS A 240 33.76 38.03 11.20
C CYS A 240 34.65 38.00 12.47
N ILE A 241 35.05 36.83 12.98
CA ILE A 241 35.93 36.75 14.17
C ILE A 241 37.09 35.81 13.87
N LYS A 242 38.19 36.37 13.34
CA LYS A 242 39.58 35.98 13.61
C LYS A 242 40.55 36.90 12.85
N GLU A 243 40.99 37.97 13.50
CA GLU A 243 42.28 38.60 13.19
C GLU A 243 42.97 38.89 14.53
N VAL A 244 44.18 38.36 14.70
CA VAL A 244 45.06 38.62 15.84
C VAL A 244 46.18 39.49 15.30
N GLU A 245 46.19 40.78 15.64
CA GLU A 245 47.23 41.72 15.22
C GLU A 245 48.32 41.82 16.30
N PHE A 246 49.57 41.66 15.89
CA PHE A 246 50.73 41.59 16.80
C PHE A 246 51.36 42.97 16.94
N VAL A 247 51.13 43.66 18.07
CA VAL A 247 51.82 44.94 18.37
C VAL A 247 52.44 44.87 19.77
N GLY A 248 53.75 44.60 19.82
CA GLY A 248 54.61 44.79 21.00
C GLY A 248 54.21 44.05 22.29
N GLN A 249 54.74 42.83 22.50
CA GLN A 249 54.76 42.02 23.75
C GLN A 249 53.47 41.90 24.61
N ARG A 250 52.31 42.35 24.15
CA ARG A 250 51.01 42.16 24.81
C ARG A 250 49.93 41.79 23.79
N TYR A 251 49.22 40.70 24.06
CA TYR A 251 48.09 40.25 23.24
C TYR A 251 46.88 41.18 23.45
N ARG A 252 46.31 41.73 22.37
CA ARG A 252 45.02 42.43 22.42
C ARG A 252 44.13 41.92 21.28
N ALA A 253 43.00 41.30 21.64
CA ALA A 253 41.98 40.92 20.68
C ALA A 253 41.16 42.17 20.30
N VAL A 254 40.99 42.43 19.00
CA VAL A 254 40.14 43.52 18.50
C VAL A 254 39.05 42.93 17.61
N CYS A 255 37.79 43.20 17.94
CA CYS A 255 36.65 42.89 17.09
C CYS A 255 36.30 44.13 16.27
N ARG A 256 36.37 44.06 14.93
CA ARG A 256 35.82 45.10 14.05
C ARG A 256 34.48 44.65 13.50
N CYS A 257 33.41 45.30 13.95
CA CYS A 257 32.08 45.18 13.36
C CYS A 257 31.85 46.32 12.35
N PRO A 258 31.16 46.08 11.21
CA PRO A 258 30.68 47.16 10.36
C PRO A 258 29.54 47.92 11.05
N ALA A 259 29.84 49.17 11.45
CA ALA A 259 29.06 50.37 11.76
C ALA A 259 27.60 50.37 12.31
N PHE A 260 26.82 49.28 12.33
CA PHE A 260 25.37 49.37 12.60
C PHE A 260 24.83 48.54 13.77
N VAL A 261 25.68 48.01 14.65
CA VAL A 261 25.21 47.32 15.86
C VAL A 261 26.03 47.78 17.05
N VAL A 262 25.38 48.56 17.91
CA VAL A 262 25.87 48.90 19.25
C VAL A 262 25.97 47.59 20.04
N CYS A 263 27.20 47.15 20.33
CA CYS A 263 27.44 46.09 21.29
C CYS A 263 27.52 46.73 22.68
N ASP A 264 26.42 46.68 23.42
CA ASP A 264 26.48 46.89 24.85
C ASP A 264 27.10 45.64 25.51
N VAL A 265 28.15 45.92 26.28
CA VAL A 265 28.93 45.04 27.16
C VAL A 265 30.02 44.19 26.47
N CYS A 266 31.25 44.72 26.55
CA CYS A 266 32.49 43.95 26.69
C CYS A 266 32.81 43.75 28.16
#